data_AF-A0A843LGN8-F1
#
_entry.id   AF-A0A843LGN8-F1
#
_cell.length_a   1.000
_cell.length_b   1.000
_cell.length_c   1.000
_cell.angle_alpha   90.00
_cell.angle_beta   90.00
_cell.angle_gamma   90.00
#
_symmetry.space_group_name_H-M   'P 1'
#
loop_
_entity.id
_entity.type
_entity.pdbx_description
1 polymer ?
#
loop_
_entity_poly.entity_id
_entity_poly.type
_entity_poly.pdbx_seq_one_letter_code
_entity_poly.pdbx_strand_id
1 'polypeptide(L)'
;MVRKSDFGLVFWIHLLVILFWYSCPFLFSWYWLLIGVAFSYLQGLFIGGCVLTYKQFGKNTDETFFRYYFNKLGIPLGKKVAKIIFFWIEPIFIFLVAVLWQVTFGNLPILI
;
A
#
# COMPACT_ATOMS: atom_id res chain seq x y z
N MET A 1 17.97 -1.35 -17.03
CA MET A 1 18.80 -2.41 -16.40
C MET A 1 17.94 -3.17 -15.42
N VAL A 2 17.56 -4.41 -15.77
CA VAL A 2 16.78 -5.32 -14.92
C VAL A 2 17.72 -5.89 -13.85
N ARG A 3 17.39 -5.74 -12.56
CA ARG A 3 18.23 -6.23 -11.45
C ARG A 3 17.97 -7.73 -11.21
N LYS A 4 19.00 -8.44 -10.73
CA LYS A 4 19.17 -9.91 -10.67
C LYS A 4 18.09 -10.77 -9.95
N SER A 5 16.98 -10.23 -9.47
CA SER A 5 15.77 -11.01 -9.19
C SER A 5 14.57 -10.07 -9.02
N ASP A 6 13.72 -9.99 -10.03
CA ASP A 6 12.47 -9.22 -9.93
C ASP A 6 11.52 -9.76 -8.83
N PHE A 7 11.76 -11.00 -8.37
CA PHE A 7 11.03 -11.69 -7.32
C PHE A 7 11.93 -12.11 -6.15
N GLY A 8 12.91 -11.26 -5.80
CA GLY A 8 13.78 -11.48 -4.64
C GLY A 8 13.07 -11.32 -3.30
N LEU A 9 13.80 -11.50 -2.20
CA LEU A 9 13.27 -11.40 -0.83
C LEU A 9 12.54 -10.07 -0.54
N VAL A 10 13.04 -8.94 -1.07
CA VAL A 10 12.40 -7.63 -0.90
C VAL A 10 11.01 -7.60 -1.56
N PHE A 11 10.83 -8.24 -2.72
CA PHE A 11 9.52 -8.34 -3.38
C PHE A 11 8.52 -9.07 -2.49
N TRP A 12 8.88 -10.24 -1.97
CA TRP A 12 7.98 -11.06 -1.15
C TRP A 12 7.62 -10.37 0.15
N ILE A 13 8.58 -9.73 0.83
CA ILE A 13 8.30 -8.92 2.03
C ILE A 13 7.34 -7.78 1.69
N HIS A 14 7.57 -7.08 0.58
CA HIS A 14 6.73 -5.97 0.17
C HIS A 14 5.31 -6.42 -0.19
N LEU A 15 5.18 -7.54 -0.90
CA LEU A 15 3.90 -8.15 -1.22
C LEU A 15 3.16 -8.58 0.06
N LEU A 16 3.84 -9.19 1.01
CA LEU A 16 3.26 -9.58 2.29
C LEU A 16 2.75 -8.36 3.09
N VAL A 17 3.53 -7.27 3.13
CA VAL A 17 3.11 -6.03 3.78
C VAL A 17 1.88 -5.43 3.10
N ILE A 18 1.83 -5.46 1.76
CA ILE A 18 0.65 -5.01 1.00
C ILE A 18 -0.57 -5.89 1.35
N LEU A 19 -0.45 -7.22 1.26
CA LEU A 19 -1.56 -8.14 1.57
C LEU A 19 -2.03 -7.99 3.02
N PHE A 20 -1.10 -7.79 3.95
CA PHE A 20 -1.41 -7.49 5.35
C PHE A 20 -2.20 -6.18 5.46
N TRP A 21 -1.76 -5.11 4.80
CA TRP A 21 -2.46 -3.82 4.77
C TRP A 21 -3.90 -3.95 4.26
N TYR A 22 -4.13 -4.71 3.18
CA TYR A 22 -5.49 -4.99 2.67
C TYR A 22 -6.34 -5.85 3.60
N SER A 23 -5.72 -6.61 4.49
CA SER A 23 -6.41 -7.44 5.48
C SER A 23 -6.77 -6.67 6.76
N CYS A 24 -6.09 -5.54 7.03
CA CYS A 24 -6.29 -4.73 8.24
C CYS A 24 -7.75 -4.34 8.54
N PRO A 25 -8.61 -3.98 7.56
CA PRO A 25 -10.02 -3.63 7.83
C PRO A 25 -10.83 -4.69 8.58
N PHE A 26 -10.45 -5.95 8.42
CA PHE A 26 -11.11 -7.10 9.05
C PHE A 26 -10.36 -7.55 10.32
N LEU A 27 -9.05 -7.30 10.36
CA LEU A 27 -8.18 -7.76 11.44
C LEU A 27 -8.15 -6.79 12.61
N PHE A 28 -8.09 -5.48 12.42
CA PHE A 28 -7.86 -4.51 13.51
C PHE A 28 -8.99 -3.51 13.61
N SER A 29 -9.17 -2.92 14.79
CA SER A 29 -10.13 -1.83 14.96
C SER A 29 -9.82 -0.62 14.07
N TRP A 30 -10.86 0.03 13.56
CA TRP A 30 -10.76 1.20 12.69
C TRP A 30 -9.93 2.35 13.31
N TYR A 31 -9.86 2.45 14.65
CA TYR A 31 -8.98 3.41 15.33
C TYR A 31 -7.50 3.21 14.99
N TRP A 32 -7.03 1.95 14.95
CA TRP A 32 -5.66 1.63 14.57
C TRP A 32 -5.41 1.90 13.09
N LEU A 33 -6.42 1.67 12.25
CA LEU A 33 -6.32 2.00 10.82
C LEU A 33 -6.20 3.50 10.61
N LEU A 34 -6.87 4.34 11.39
CA LEU A 34 -6.69 5.80 11.33
C LEU A 34 -5.23 6.19 11.58
N ILE A 35 -4.59 5.59 12.59
CA ILE A 35 -3.16 5.80 12.89
C ILE A 35 -2.30 5.30 11.72
N GLY A 36 -2.60 4.11 11.18
CA GLY A 36 -1.89 3.54 10.03
C GLY A 36 -1.98 4.41 8.77
N VAL A 37 -3.16 4.96 8.49
CA VAL A 37 -3.37 5.90 7.37
C VAL A 37 -2.56 7.17 7.59
N ALA A 38 -2.61 7.77 8.79
CA ALA A 38 -1.79 8.94 9.11
C ALA A 38 -0.29 8.64 8.89
N PHE A 39 0.18 7.48 9.34
CA PHE A 39 1.57 7.06 9.13
C PHE A 39 1.92 6.87 7.64
N SER A 40 1.01 6.30 6.84
CA SER A 40 1.21 6.15 5.39
C SER A 40 1.36 7.50 4.68
N TYR A 41 0.59 8.51 5.09
CA TYR A 41 0.71 9.86 4.55
C TYR A 41 2.00 10.54 4.97
N LEU A 42 2.38 10.43 6.24
CA LEU A 42 3.66 10.94 6.72
C LEU A 42 4.81 10.30 5.93
N GLN A 43 4.78 8.98 5.73
CA GLN A 43 5.77 8.27 4.92
C GLN A 43 5.81 8.81 3.48
N GLY A 44 4.65 9.01 2.85
CA GLY A 44 4.54 9.59 1.51
C GLY A 44 5.10 11.01 1.41
N LEU A 45 4.90 11.85 2.44
CA LEU A 45 5.38 13.23 2.49
C LEU A 45 6.90 13.31 2.73
N PHE A 46 7.45 12.53 3.66
CA PHE A 46 8.87 12.58 3.99
C PHE A 46 9.78 11.83 3.01
N ILE A 47 9.29 10.71 2.46
CA ILE A 47 10.10 9.79 1.64
C ILE A 47 9.73 9.90 0.15
N GLY A 48 8.60 10.54 -0.16
CA GLY A 48 8.08 10.67 -1.53
C GLY A 48 7.46 9.39 -2.07
N GLY A 49 7.36 8.33 -1.24
CA GLY A 49 6.83 7.03 -1.60
C GLY A 49 6.92 6.01 -0.45
N CYS A 50 6.87 4.72 -0.77
CA CYS A 50 7.00 3.63 0.22
C CYS A 50 8.47 3.24 0.40
N VAL A 51 8.90 3.03 1.65
CA VAL A 51 10.28 2.64 2.01
C VAL A 51 10.72 1.37 1.27
N LEU A 52 9.83 0.37 1.20
CA LEU A 52 10.10 -0.89 0.50
C LEU A 52 10.24 -0.69 -1.01
N THR A 53 9.46 0.21 -1.59
CA THR A 53 9.58 0.59 -3.01
C THR A 53 10.94 1.22 -3.29
N TYR A 54 11.38 2.14 -2.43
CA TYR A 54 12.69 2.76 -2.52
C TYR A 54 13.82 1.73 -2.37
N LYS A 55 13.68 0.77 -1.46
CA LYS A 55 14.66 -0.33 -1.28
C LYS A 55 14.72 -1.25 -2.51
N GLN A 56 13.58 -1.49 -3.16
CA GLN A 56 13.46 -2.40 -4.29
C GLN A 56 13.93 -1.78 -5.62
N PHE A 57 13.56 -0.51 -5.88
CA PHE A 57 13.83 0.15 -7.15
C PHE A 57 14.91 1.25 -7.07
N GLY A 58 15.36 1.60 -5.86
CA GLY A 58 16.34 2.66 -5.60
C GLY A 58 15.69 4.04 -5.45
N LYS A 59 16.48 5.11 -5.66
CA LYS A 59 16.04 6.53 -5.61
C LYS A 59 15.01 6.95 -6.66
N ASN A 60 14.42 6.01 -7.40
CA ASN A 60 13.39 6.32 -8.37
C ASN A 60 12.05 6.50 -7.64
N THR A 61 11.87 7.68 -7.06
CA THR A 61 10.71 8.09 -6.24
C THR A 61 9.38 8.10 -7.00
N ASP A 62 9.43 7.98 -8.33
CA ASP A 62 8.25 7.98 -9.19
C ASP A 62 7.71 6.58 -9.50
N GLU A 63 8.46 5.52 -9.16
CA GLU A 63 8.02 4.14 -9.37
C GLU A 63 7.28 3.65 -8.13
N THR A 64 6.11 3.01 -8.32
CA THR A 64 5.38 2.33 -7.24
C THR A 64 5.43 0.83 -7.48
N PHE A 65 5.26 0.02 -6.43
CA PHE A 65 5.18 -1.43 -6.57
C PHE A 65 4.16 -1.84 -7.64
N PHE A 66 2.92 -1.36 -7.50
CA PHE A 66 1.85 -1.66 -8.43
C PHE A 66 2.13 -1.18 -9.84
N ARG A 67 2.70 0.02 -10.01
CA ARG A 67 3.04 0.54 -11.34
C ARG A 67 4.08 -0.33 -12.04
N TYR A 68 5.13 -0.73 -11.34
CA TYR A 68 6.17 -1.58 -11.91
C TYR A 68 5.58 -2.92 -12.37
N TYR A 69 4.86 -3.61 -11.50
CA TYR A 69 4.33 -4.94 -11.82
C TYR A 69 3.16 -4.91 -12.82
N PHE A 70 2.26 -3.91 -12.78
CA PHE A 70 1.20 -3.77 -13.78
C PHE A 70 1.76 -3.47 -15.17
N ASN A 71 2.74 -2.55 -15.28
CA ASN A 71 3.40 -2.30 -16.56
C ASN A 71 4.13 -3.55 -17.07
N LYS A 72 4.73 -4.34 -16.17
CA LYS A 72 5.37 -5.62 -16.52
C LYS A 72 4.36 -6.67 -17.01
N LEU A 73 3.12 -6.64 -16.54
CA LEU A 73 2.01 -7.48 -17.00
C LEU A 73 1.35 -6.95 -18.28
N GLY A 74 1.86 -5.87 -18.88
CA GLY A 74 1.30 -5.28 -20.09
C GLY A 74 0.11 -4.36 -19.85
N ILE A 75 -0.18 -4.01 -18.58
CA ILE A 75 -1.23 -3.05 -18.21
C ILE A 75 -0.56 -1.67 -18.04
N PRO A 76 -0.70 -0.74 -19.01
CA PRO A 76 0.00 0.53 -18.96
C PRO A 76 -0.57 1.39 -17.82
N LEU A 77 0.22 1.58 -16.77
CA LEU A 77 -0.15 2.43 -15.64
C LEU A 77 0.78 3.65 -15.59
N GLY A 78 0.18 4.83 -15.79
CA GLY A 78 0.88 6.11 -15.75
C GLY A 78 1.37 6.47 -14.34
N LYS A 79 2.52 7.17 -14.27
CA LYS A 79 3.17 7.55 -13.00
C LYS A 79 2.24 8.32 -12.06
N LYS A 80 1.59 9.36 -12.59
CA LYS A 80 0.69 10.23 -11.84
C LYS A 80 -0.51 9.46 -11.28
N VAL A 81 -1.12 8.61 -12.12
CA VAL A 81 -2.28 7.79 -11.75
C VAL A 81 -1.91 6.81 -10.65
N ALA A 82 -0.79 6.08 -10.81
CA ALA A 82 -0.31 5.17 -9.79
C ALA A 82 -0.06 5.87 -8.45
N LYS A 83 0.55 7.06 -8.48
CA LYS A 83 0.83 7.82 -7.26
C LYS A 83 -0.46 8.30 -6.59
N ILE A 84 -1.42 8.80 -7.36
CA ILE A 84 -2.73 9.23 -6.83
C ILE A 84 -3.47 8.05 -6.20
N ILE A 85 -3.60 6.94 -6.93
CA ILE A 85 -4.34 5.78 -6.45
C ILE A 85 -3.68 5.19 -5.21
N PHE A 86 -2.40 4.80 -5.30
CA PHE A 86 -1.78 3.98 -4.26
C PHE A 86 -1.20 4.75 -3.07
N PHE A 87 -1.04 6.08 -3.16
CA PHE A 87 -0.63 6.88 -2.00
C PHE A 87 -1.74 7.75 -1.43
N TRP A 88 -2.67 8.23 -2.25
CA TRP A 88 -3.68 9.18 -1.79
C TRP A 88 -5.05 8.56 -1.61
N ILE A 89 -5.49 7.73 -2.54
CA ILE A 89 -6.83 7.15 -2.50
C ILE A 89 -6.85 5.87 -1.66
N GLU A 90 -5.86 5.00 -1.84
CA GLU A 90 -5.83 3.67 -1.25
C GLU A 90 -5.87 3.67 0.29
N PRO A 91 -5.11 4.49 1.02
CA PRO A 91 -5.19 4.51 2.48
C PRO A 91 -6.57 4.94 2.99
N ILE A 92 -7.18 5.97 2.37
CA ILE A 92 -8.54 6.42 2.71
C ILE A 92 -9.54 5.31 2.40
N PHE A 93 -9.41 4.66 1.25
CA PHE A 93 -10.31 3.59 0.83
C PHE A 93 -10.28 2.43 1.84
N ILE A 94 -9.09 1.98 2.26
CA ILE A 94 -8.92 0.94 3.29
C ILE A 94 -9.64 1.35 4.59
N PHE A 95 -9.44 2.59 5.03
CA PHE A 95 -10.09 3.11 6.23
C PHE A 95 -11.62 3.16 6.11
N LEU A 96 -12.15 3.64 4.97
CA LEU A 96 -13.59 3.67 4.72
C LEU A 96 -14.19 2.26 4.71
N VAL A 97 -13.51 1.29 4.09
CA VAL A 97 -13.92 -0.12 4.12
C VAL A 97 -13.99 -0.63 5.56
N ALA A 98 -13.01 -0.29 6.40
CA ALA A 98 -13.01 -0.70 7.80
C ALA A 98 -14.16 -0.09 8.61
N VAL A 99 -14.42 1.21 8.44
CA VAL A 99 -15.53 1.90 9.12
C VAL A 99 -16.86 1.31 8.68
N LEU A 100 -17.08 1.12 7.37
CA LEU A 100 -18.31 0.49 6.87
C LEU A 100 -18.47 -0.94 7.41
N TRP A 101 -17.40 -1.73 7.37
CA TRP A 101 -17.40 -3.11 7.86
C TRP A 101 -17.74 -3.21 9.34
N GLN A 102 -17.09 -2.39 10.18
CA GLN A 102 -17.17 -2.52 11.63
C GLN A 102 -18.34 -1.73 12.23
N VAL A 103 -18.60 -0.52 11.73
CA VAL A 103 -19.59 0.39 12.29
C VAL A 103 -20.96 0.20 11.63
N THR A 104 -21.02 0.08 10.30
CA THR A 104 -22.31 -0.04 9.59
C THR A 104 -22.84 -1.46 9.63
N PHE A 105 -21.99 -2.47 9.39
CA PHE A 105 -22.40 -3.88 9.43
C PHE A 105 -22.23 -4.55 10.79
N GLY A 106 -21.66 -3.84 11.78
CA GLY A 106 -21.54 -4.35 13.16
C GLY A 106 -20.54 -5.50 13.32
N ASN A 107 -19.67 -5.74 12.33
CA ASN A 107 -18.67 -6.81 12.42
C ASN A 107 -17.50 -6.37 13.29
N LEU A 108 -17.35 -6.99 14.46
CA LEU A 108 -16.21 -6.71 15.33
C LEU A 108 -14.89 -7.11 14.63
N PRO A 109 -13.81 -6.34 14.82
CA PRO A 109 -12.50 -6.73 14.32
C PRO A 109 -12.01 -7.99 15.05
N ILE A 110 -11.24 -8.83 14.35
CA ILE A 110 -10.74 -10.11 14.89
C ILE A 110 -9.70 -9.88 15.99
N LEU A 111 -8.89 -8.83 15.84
CA LEU A 111 -7.85 -8.36 16.75
C LEU A 111 -8.21 -6.93 17.20
N ILE A 112 -7.62 -6.53 18.33
CA ILE A 112 -7.89 -5.30 19.11
C ILE A 112 -8.16 -4.07 18.24
#